data_AF-I4Z3D3-F1
#
_entry.id   AF-I4Z3D3-F1
#
_cell.length_a   1.000
_cell.length_b   1.000
_cell.length_c   1.000
_cell.angle_alpha   90.00
_cell.angle_beta   90.00
_cell.angle_gamma   90.00
#
_symmetry.space_group_name_H-M   'P 1'
#
loop_
_entity.id
_entity.type
_entity.pdbx_description
1 polymer ?
#
loop_
_entity_poly.entity_id
_entity_poly.type
_entity_poly.pdbx_seq_one_letter_code
_entity_poly.pdbx_strand_id
1 'polypeptide(L)' 'MVRYIAGTVTAAGLRVNARLKRGGNETGERVSDEVMRRLHLRPHAVCPAWNYTLSPRT' A
#
# COMPACT_ATOMS: atom_id res chain seq x y z
N MET A 1 -16.47 -8.11 -7.85
CA MET A 1 -15.35 -7.15 -7.87
C MET A 1 -13.98 -7.82 -7.77
N VAL A 2 -13.62 -8.48 -6.65
CA VAL A 2 -12.27 -9.08 -6.47
C VAL A 2 -11.85 -10.04 -7.59
N ARG A 3 -12.78 -10.88 -8.08
CA ARG A 3 -12.53 -11.79 -9.21
C ARG A 3 -12.16 -11.05 -10.52
N TYR A 4 -12.70 -9.86 -10.75
CA TYR A 4 -12.36 -9.07 -11.95
C TYR A 4 -10.93 -8.53 -11.88
N ILE A 5 -10.52 -8.03 -10.70
CA ILE A 5 -9.16 -7.53 -10.48
C ILE A 5 -8.14 -8.67 -10.58
N ALA A 6 -8.40 -9.81 -9.93
CA ALA A 6 -7.53 -10.99 -9.98
C ALA A 6 -7.41 -11.62 -11.39
N GLY A 7 -8.40 -11.42 -12.25
CA GLY A 7 -8.36 -11.91 -13.64
C GLY A 7 -7.46 -11.09 -14.57
N THR A 8 -6.86 -9.99 -14.08
CA THR A 8 -6.05 -9.10 -14.91
C THR A 8 -4.68 -9.71 -15.20
N VAL A 9 -4.33 -9.77 -16.48
CA VAL A 9 -3.02 -10.20 -16.98
C VAL A 9 -2.53 -9.18 -17.99
N THR A 10 -1.27 -8.75 -17.88
CA THR A 10 -0.68 -7.84 -18.88
C THR A 10 -0.25 -8.61 -20.14
N ALA A 11 -0.10 -7.91 -21.27
CA ALA A 11 0.42 -8.53 -22.49
C ALA A 11 1.82 -9.16 -22.31
N ALA A 12 2.62 -8.62 -21.39
CA ALA A 12 3.92 -9.15 -21.00
C ALA A 12 3.86 -10.31 -19.99
N GLY A 13 2.67 -10.75 -19.57
CA GLY A 13 2.46 -11.94 -18.74
C GLY A 13 2.42 -11.72 -17.22
N LEU A 14 2.43 -10.47 -16.74
CA LEU A 14 2.29 -10.19 -15.30
C LEU A 14 0.86 -10.49 -14.84
N ARG A 15 0.73 -11.28 -13.77
CA ARG A 15 -0.57 -11.68 -13.19
C ARG A 15 -0.85 -10.95 -11.89
N VAL A 16 -2.10 -10.53 -11.70
CA VAL A 16 -2.55 -9.84 -10.48
C VAL A 16 -3.12 -10.85 -9.48
N ASN A 17 -2.63 -10.84 -8.25
CA ASN A 17 -3.24 -11.54 -7.13
C ASN A 17 -4.07 -10.55 -6.30
N ALA A 18 -5.38 -10.80 -6.17
CA ALA A 18 -6.26 -9.96 -5.36
C ALA A 18 -7.00 -10.77 -4.29
N ARG A 19 -7.09 -10.20 -3.09
CA ARG A 19 -7.75 -10.80 -1.93
C ARG A 19 -8.60 -9.77 -1.20
N LEU A 20 -9.78 -10.17 -0.73
CA LEU A 20 -10.57 -9.33 0.15
C LEU A 20 -10.01 -9.44 1.57
N LYS A 21 -9.42 -8.35 2.07
CA LYS A 21 -9.11 -8.22 3.51
C LYS A 21 -10.43 -7.98 4.25
N ARG A 22 -10.78 -8.86 5.19
CA ARG A 22 -11.95 -8.69 6.06
C ARG A 22 -11.44 -8.25 7.44
N GLY A 23 -11.77 -7.02 7.83
CA GLY A 23 -11.37 -6.45 9.12
C GLY A 23 -9.97 -5.83 9.14
N GLY A 24 -9.64 -5.24 10.29
CA GLY A 24 -8.49 -4.35 10.47
C GLY A 24 -8.71 -3.00 9.77
N ASN A 25 -8.17 -1.95 10.35
CA ASN A 25 -8.42 -0.54 10.01
C ASN A 25 -9.83 -0.10 10.43
N GLU A 26 -10.19 -0.38 11.69
CA GLU A 26 -11.44 0.12 12.26
C GLU A 26 -11.47 1.65 12.26
N THR A 27 -12.66 2.24 12.26
CA THR A 27 -12.79 3.70 12.26
C THR A 27 -12.09 4.28 13.49
N GLY A 28 -11.10 5.15 13.27
CA GLY A 28 -10.29 5.76 14.33
C GLY A 28 -9.03 4.97 14.69
N GLU A 29 -8.79 3.80 14.09
CA GLU A 29 -7.52 3.10 14.20
C GLU A 29 -6.40 3.97 13.59
N ARG A 30 -5.36 4.26 14.39
CA ARG A 30 -4.22 5.09 13.98
C ARG A 30 -2.93 4.38 14.33
N VAL A 31 -1.99 4.42 13.41
CA VAL A 31 -0.58 4.11 13.68
C VAL A 31 0.03 5.32 14.38
N SER A 32 0.80 5.10 15.44
CA SER A 32 1.46 6.21 16.14
C SER A 32 2.51 6.88 15.26
N ASP A 33 2.72 8.17 15.47
CA ASP A 33 3.74 8.93 14.74
C ASP A 33 5.14 8.35 14.95
N GLU A 34 5.42 7.79 16.13
CA GLU A 34 6.67 7.11 16.42
C GLU A 34 6.88 5.90 15.50
N VAL A 35 5.85 5.07 15.31
CA VAL A 35 5.93 3.90 14.42
C VAL A 35 6.11 4.35 12.97
N MET A 36 5.42 5.41 12.55
CA MET A 36 5.57 5.99 11.21
C MET A 36 6.98 6.53 10.97
N ARG A 37 7.57 7.20 11.97
CA ARG A 37 8.95 7.76 11.89
C ARG A 37 10.03 6.69 11.74
N ARG A 38 9.77 5.46 12.17
CA ARG A 38 10.70 4.34 11.97
C ARG A 38 10.77 3.91 10.50
N LEU A 39 9.80 4.27 9.65
CA LEU A 39 9.78 3.87 8.23
C LEU A 39 10.90 4.57 7.46
N HIS A 40 11.56 3.85 6.56
CA HIS A 40 12.42 4.47 5.55
C HIS A 40 11.55 5.04 4.43
N LEU A 41 10.81 6.11 4.75
CA LEU A 41 9.88 6.78 3.86
C LEU A 41 10.49 8.11 3.40
N ARG A 42 10.55 8.32 2.08
CA ARG A 42 10.97 9.58 1.46
C ARG A 42 9.76 10.23 0.76
N PRO A 43 9.22 11.35 1.28
CA PRO A 43 8.14 12.07 0.63
C PRO A 43 8.61 12.74 -0.68
N HIS A 44 7.70 12.88 -1.65
CA HIS A 44 7.92 13.65 -2.88
C HIS A 44 7.24 15.02 -2.81
N ALA A 45 7.64 15.94 -3.69
CA ALA A 45 7.16 17.33 -3.65
C ALA A 45 5.65 17.46 -3.90
N VAL A 46 5.09 16.64 -4.81
CA VAL A 46 3.67 16.70 -5.17
C VAL A 46 2.89 15.73 -4.30
N CYS A 47 2.00 16.26 -3.47
CA CYS A 47 1.16 15.49 -2.53
C CYS A 47 1.97 14.56 -1.60
N PRO A 48 2.91 15.08 -0.79
CA PRO A 48 3.85 14.27 0.02
C PRO A 48 3.19 13.26 0.97
N ALA A 49 1.97 13.56 1.43
CA ALA A 49 1.19 12.64 2.27
C ALA A 49 0.74 11.37 1.53
N TRP A 50 0.67 11.40 0.19
CA TRP A 50 0.18 10.34 -0.67
C TRP A 50 1.26 9.81 -1.63
N ASN A 51 2.26 10.64 -1.94
CA ASN A 51 3.30 10.35 -2.89
C ASN A 51 4.64 10.29 -2.18
N TYR A 52 5.11 9.07 -1.96
CA TYR A 52 6.35 8.79 -1.25
C TYR A 52 6.98 7.50 -1.75
N THR A 53 8.28 7.37 -1.52
CA THR A 53 9.02 6.13 -1.74
C THR A 53 9.27 5.45 -0.40
N LEU A 54 8.91 4.17 -0.29
CA LEU A 54 9.28 3.29 0.82
C LEU A 54 10.45 2.41 0.39
N SER A 55 11.49 2.33 1.20
CA SER A 55 12.58 1.37 1.05
C SER A 55 12.59 0.33 2.19
N PRO A 56 13.18 -0.86 1.98
CA PRO A 56 13.35 -1.84 3.03
C PRO A 56 14.09 -1.26 4.25
N ARG A 57 13.68 -1.72 5.43
CA ARG A 57 14.50 -1.62 6.63
C ARG A 57 15.31 -2.91 6.65
N THR A 58 16.63 -2.82 6.42
CA THR A 58 17.63 -3.91 6.41
C THR A 58 17.16 -5.26 5.89
#